data_AF-A0A7Y4SWW4-F1
#
_entry.id   AF-A0A7Y4SWW4-F1
#
_cell.length_a   1.000
_cell.length_b   1.000
_cell.length_c   1.000
_cell.angle_alpha   90.00
_cell.angle_beta   90.00
_cell.angle_gamma   90.00
#
_symmetry.space_group_name_H-M   'P 1'
#
loop_
_entity.id
_entity.type
_entity.pdbx_description
1 polymer ?
#
loop_
_entity_poly.entity_id
_entity_poly.type
_entity_poly.pdbx_seq_one_letter_code
_entity_poly.pdbx_strand_id
1 'polypeptide(L)'
;LLFHSYGAGVGALGLLLAGLLGNLVNAWVHVGAHASLGASTAVFGAVGLLGGSEARARHLLREPQARRIAPIAAALMLLLYLGVGEAQPTRNVDVLAHVFGLLVGLALGTVLGSFPRALIEHRGAQLAAGLVAAALLASCWLVVLT
;
A
#
# COMPACT_ATOMS: atom_id res chain seq x y z
N LEU A 1 8.49 8.91 -1.63
CA LEU A 1 8.01 9.19 -0.25
C LEU A 1 8.07 7.95 0.64
N LEU A 2 7.40 6.84 0.30
CA LEU A 2 7.40 5.61 1.11
C LEU A 2 8.79 5.12 1.56
N PHE A 3 9.71 4.91 0.61
CA PHE A 3 11.08 4.46 0.90
C PHE A 3 11.91 5.48 1.69
N HIS A 4 11.61 6.77 1.54
CA HIS A 4 12.26 7.82 2.34
C HIS A 4 11.77 7.77 3.80
N SER A 5 10.48 7.52 4.02
CA SER A 5 9.89 7.48 5.35
C SER A 5 10.15 6.18 6.12
N TYR A 6 10.26 5.05 5.42
CA TYR A 6 10.35 3.71 6.04
C TYR A 6 11.61 2.94 5.69
N GLY A 7 12.55 3.53 4.95
CA GLY A 7 13.74 2.83 4.47
C GLY A 7 13.44 1.84 3.34
N ALA A 8 14.51 1.30 2.76
CA ALA A 8 14.41 0.45 1.57
C ALA A 8 13.69 -0.87 1.83
N GLY A 9 14.03 -1.58 2.91
CA GLY A 9 13.52 -2.92 3.19
C GLY A 9 12.05 -2.92 3.62
N VAL A 10 11.73 -2.15 4.67
CA VAL A 10 10.35 -2.06 5.16
C VAL A 10 9.44 -1.37 4.13
N GLY A 11 9.94 -0.36 3.42
CA GLY A 11 9.23 0.28 2.32
C GLY A 11 8.91 -0.71 1.18
N ALA A 12 9.87 -1.54 0.77
CA ALA A 12 9.68 -2.55 -0.29
C ALA A 12 8.67 -3.61 0.14
N LEU A 13 8.80 -4.15 1.35
CA LEU A 13 7.87 -5.14 1.87
C LEU A 13 6.45 -4.58 2.00
N GLY A 14 6.32 -3.36 2.54
CA GLY A 14 5.02 -2.68 2.66
C GLY A 14 4.35 -2.45 1.31
N LEU A 15 5.12 -2.02 0.29
CA LEU A 15 4.63 -1.85 -1.07
C LEU A 15 4.14 -3.18 -1.68
N LEU A 16 4.94 -4.24 -1.54
CA LEU A 16 4.59 -5.57 -2.07
C LEU A 16 3.37 -6.15 -1.38
N LEU A 17 3.29 -6.08 -0.04
CA LEU A 17 2.15 -6.58 0.71
C LEU A 17 0.87 -5.80 0.39
N ALA A 18 0.95 -4.48 0.27
CA ALA A 18 -0.21 -3.67 -0.09
C ALA A 18 -0.72 -4.00 -1.50
N GLY A 19 0.19 -4.14 -2.47
CA GLY A 19 -0.14 -4.56 -3.83
C GLY A 19 -0.73 -5.97 -3.88
N LEU A 20 -0.10 -6.95 -3.21
CA LEU A 20 -0.53 -8.34 -3.15
C LEU A 20 -1.92 -8.46 -2.53
N LEU A 21 -2.11 -7.95 -1.31
CA LEU A 21 -3.36 -8.06 -0.58
C LEU A 21 -4.49 -7.26 -1.25
N GLY A 22 -4.20 -6.07 -1.78
CA GLY A 22 -5.18 -5.27 -2.53
C GLY A 22 -5.67 -6.01 -3.78
N ASN A 23 -4.74 -6.63 -4.52
CA ASN A 23 -5.06 -7.43 -5.70
C ASN A 23 -5.81 -8.72 -5.34
N LEU A 24 -5.47 -9.38 -4.23
CA LEU A 24 -6.20 -10.56 -3.74
C LEU A 24 -7.65 -10.20 -3.37
N VAL A 25 -7.87 -9.10 -2.67
CA VAL A 25 -9.22 -8.63 -2.35
C VAL A 25 -9.98 -8.28 -3.64
N ASN A 26 -9.34 -7.57 -4.57
CA ASN A 26 -9.97 -7.23 -5.86
C ASN A 26 -10.37 -8.48 -6.66
N ALA A 27 -9.48 -9.47 -6.76
CA ALA A 27 -9.73 -10.72 -7.45
C ALA A 27 -10.84 -11.56 -6.79
N TRP A 28 -10.95 -11.50 -5.46
CA TRP A 28 -12.02 -12.20 -4.75
C TRP A 28 -13.39 -11.55 -4.97
N VAL A 29 -13.44 -10.23 -5.14
CA VAL A 29 -14.67 -9.47 -5.41
C VAL A 29 -15.10 -9.58 -6.87
N HIS A 30 -14.16 -9.59 -7.82
CA HIS A 30 -14.44 -9.77 -9.24
C HIS A 30 -14.35 -11.25 -9.66
N VAL A 31 -15.48 -11.95 -9.63
CA VAL A 31 -15.62 -13.30 -10.22
C VAL A 31 -15.82 -13.17 -11.73
N GLY A 32 -14.75 -12.87 -12.48
CA GLY A 32 -14.83 -12.69 -13.94
C GLY A 32 -13.46 -12.49 -14.58
N ALA A 33 -13.23 -13.16 -15.71
CA ALA A 33 -11.92 -13.38 -16.34
C ALA A 33 -11.08 -12.11 -16.57
N HIS A 34 -9.81 -12.18 -16.13
CA HIS A 34 -8.67 -11.34 -16.52
C HIS A 34 -8.84 -9.81 -16.36
N ALA A 35 -9.09 -9.35 -15.14
CA ALA A 35 -8.68 -7.99 -14.76
C ALA A 35 -7.15 -7.97 -14.57
N SER A 36 -6.46 -7.08 -15.29
CA SER A 36 -5.02 -6.85 -15.11
C SER A 36 -4.73 -6.54 -13.64
N LEU A 37 -4.07 -7.47 -12.93
CA LEU A 37 -3.62 -7.27 -11.55
C LEU A 37 -2.52 -6.20 -11.59
N GLY A 38 -2.94 -4.96 -11.39
CA GLY A 38 -2.16 -3.80 -11.78
C GLY A 38 -1.10 -3.43 -10.75
N ALA A 39 0.05 -2.97 -11.25
CA ALA A 39 1.02 -2.23 -10.44
C ALA A 39 0.41 -0.97 -9.78
N SER A 40 -0.66 -0.42 -10.36
CA SER A 40 -1.39 0.72 -9.80
C SER A 40 -2.04 0.40 -8.44
N THR A 41 -2.45 -0.84 -8.19
CA THR A 41 -2.92 -1.29 -6.87
C THR A 41 -1.85 -1.09 -5.80
N ALA A 42 -0.58 -1.42 -6.11
CA ALA A 42 0.53 -1.21 -5.20
C ALA A 42 0.81 0.29 -4.97
N VAL A 43 0.62 1.13 -5.99
CA VAL A 43 0.76 2.60 -5.86
C VAL A 43 -0.29 3.16 -4.90
N PHE A 44 -1.57 2.84 -5.07
CA PHE A 44 -2.61 3.26 -4.13
C PHE A 44 -2.44 2.61 -2.76
N GLY A 45 -1.93 1.38 -2.71
CA GLY A 45 -1.46 0.73 -1.49
C GLY A 45 -0.41 1.54 -0.74
N ALA A 46 0.61 2.05 -1.44
CA ALA A 46 1.63 2.91 -0.84
C ALA A 46 1.06 4.24 -0.34
N VAL A 47 0.14 4.85 -1.10
CA VAL A 47 -0.56 6.08 -0.68
C VAL A 47 -1.37 5.83 0.59
N GLY A 48 -2.13 4.74 0.64
CA GLY A 48 -2.89 4.33 1.82
C GLY A 48 -1.98 4.03 3.01
N LEU A 49 -0.85 3.34 2.78
CA LEU A 49 0.14 3.03 3.82
C LEU A 49 0.68 4.29 4.46
N LEU A 50 1.10 5.28 3.66
CA LEU A 50 1.55 6.59 4.16
C LEU A 50 0.43 7.33 4.92
N GLY A 51 -0.79 7.32 4.40
CA GLY A 51 -1.94 7.98 5.04
C GLY A 51 -2.28 7.35 6.40
N GLY A 52 -2.36 6.02 6.47
CA GLY A 52 -2.71 5.29 7.68
C GLY A 52 -1.63 5.38 8.75
N SER A 53 -0.37 5.31 8.35
CA SER A 53 0.76 5.36 9.29
C SER A 53 0.96 6.75 9.89
N GLU A 54 0.83 7.80 9.10
CA GLU A 54 0.92 9.18 9.58
C GLU A 54 -0.29 9.53 10.45
N ALA A 55 -1.51 9.13 10.06
CA ALA A 55 -2.70 9.32 10.88
C ALA A 55 -2.59 8.63 12.24
N ARG A 56 -2.02 7.41 12.25
CA ARG A 56 -1.75 6.66 13.48
C ARG A 56 -0.70 7.35 14.35
N ALA A 57 0.41 7.80 13.76
CA ALA A 57 1.45 8.51 14.48
C ALA A 57 0.90 9.77 15.16
N ARG A 58 0.14 10.59 14.43
CA ARG A 58 -0.51 11.80 14.97
C ARG A 58 -1.53 11.48 16.06
N HIS A 59 -2.24 10.35 15.95
CA HIS A 59 -3.12 9.88 17.01
C HIS A 59 -2.35 9.56 18.30
N LEU A 60 -1.24 8.83 18.20
CA LEU A 60 -0.41 8.48 19.36
C LEU A 60 0.21 9.72 20.03
N LEU A 61 0.53 10.74 19.23
CA LEU A 61 0.98 12.05 19.71
C LEU A 61 -0.14 12.95 20.26
N ARG A 62 -1.39 12.46 20.28
CA ARG A 62 -2.59 13.19 20.75
C ARG A 62 -2.82 14.53 20.04
N GLU A 63 -2.47 14.59 18.76
CA GLU A 63 -2.73 15.80 17.96
C GLU A 63 -4.23 16.07 17.80
N PRO A 64 -4.63 17.33 17.49
CA PRO A 64 -6.01 17.67 17.19
C PRO A 64 -6.61 16.81 16.08
N GLN A 65 -7.91 16.54 16.16
CA GLN A 65 -8.64 15.66 15.23
C GLN A 65 -8.42 16.03 13.75
N ALA A 66 -8.42 17.32 13.42
CA ALA A 66 -8.17 17.80 12.07
C ALA A 66 -6.81 17.34 11.52
N ARG A 67 -5.74 17.40 12.33
CA ARG A 67 -4.39 16.96 11.92
C ARG A 67 -4.31 15.44 11.81
N ARG A 68 -5.06 14.70 12.64
CA ARG A 68 -5.14 13.23 12.60
C ARG A 68 -5.84 12.70 11.35
N ILE A 69 -6.87 13.37 10.87
CA ILE A 69 -7.65 12.95 9.70
C ILE A 69 -6.99 13.43 8.40
N ALA A 70 -6.25 14.54 8.43
CA ALA A 70 -5.61 15.12 7.24
C ALA A 70 -4.83 14.13 6.35
N PRO A 71 -4.03 13.18 6.87
CA PRO A 71 -3.32 12.21 6.03
C PRO A 71 -4.25 11.24 5.30
N ILE A 72 -5.33 10.80 5.96
CA ILE A 72 -6.36 9.95 5.35
C ILE A 72 -7.11 10.74 4.28
N ALA A 73 -7.49 11.98 4.58
CA ALA A 73 -8.14 12.86 3.61
C ALA A 73 -7.26 13.10 2.37
N ALA A 74 -5.96 13.36 2.56
CA ALA A 74 -5.02 13.52 1.45
C ALA A 74 -4.91 12.24 0.61
N ALA A 75 -4.84 11.07 1.26
CA ALA A 75 -4.80 9.78 0.57
C ALA A 75 -6.08 9.53 -0.26
N LEU A 76 -7.25 9.87 0.29
CA LEU A 76 -8.54 9.81 -0.42
C LEU A 76 -8.61 10.81 -1.59
N MET A 77 -8.14 12.04 -1.40
CA MET A 77 -8.10 13.04 -2.47
C MET A 77 -7.20 12.59 -3.63
N LEU A 78 -6.06 11.97 -3.33
CA LEU A 78 -5.18 11.38 -4.36
C LEU A 78 -5.86 10.22 -5.10
N LEU A 79 -6.65 9.40 -4.41
CA LEU A 79 -7.48 8.38 -5.05
C LEU A 79 -8.51 9.01 -6.00
N LEU A 80 -9.20 10.06 -5.58
CA LEU A 80 -10.19 10.72 -6.43
C LEU A 80 -9.54 11.42 -7.62
N TYR A 81 -8.38 12.03 -7.43
CA TYR A 81 -7.66 12.76 -8.48
C TYR A 81 -6.99 11.83 -9.51
N LEU A 82 -6.39 10.72 -9.06
CA LEU A 82 -5.58 9.83 -9.92
C LEU A 82 -6.27 8.49 -10.22
N GLY A 83 -7.13 8.03 -9.33
CA GLY A 83 -7.66 6.67 -9.32
C GLY A 83 -8.94 6.49 -10.12
N VAL A 84 -9.63 7.58 -10.43
CA VAL A 84 -10.84 7.60 -11.26
C VAL A 84 -10.44 8.16 -12.63
N GLY A 85 -9.73 7.37 -13.43
CA GLY A 85 -9.30 7.80 -14.77
C GLY A 85 -10.48 8.05 -15.71
N GLU A 86 -10.26 8.76 -16.82
CA GLU A 86 -11.27 8.89 -17.87
C GLU A 86 -11.65 7.50 -18.39
N ALA A 87 -12.95 7.17 -18.33
CA ALA A 87 -13.51 5.98 -18.95
C ALA A 87 -13.48 6.17 -20.48
N GLN A 88 -12.30 6.00 -21.10
CA GLN A 88 -12.23 5.87 -22.55
C GLN A 88 -12.85 4.53 -22.94
N PRO A 89 -13.62 4.46 -24.05
CA PRO A 89 -14.27 3.23 -24.51
C PRO A 89 -13.31 2.06 -24.81
N THR A 90 -11.99 2.32 -24.85
CA THR A 90 -10.93 1.32 -25.08
C THR A 90 -10.04 1.05 -23.87
N ARG A 91 -10.22 1.78 -22.74
CA ARG A 91 -9.36 1.65 -21.55
C ARG A 91 -10.21 1.51 -20.28
N ASN A 92 -10.39 0.28 -19.83
CA ASN A 92 -10.99 0.00 -18.55
C ASN A 92 -9.96 0.26 -17.43
N VAL A 93 -10.18 1.30 -16.64
CA VAL A 93 -9.44 1.52 -15.39
C VAL A 93 -10.11 0.69 -14.30
N ASP A 94 -9.35 -0.19 -13.65
CA ASP A 94 -9.86 -0.95 -12.50
C ASP A 94 -9.86 -0.06 -11.25
N VAL A 95 -10.92 0.74 -11.14
CA VAL A 95 -11.11 1.66 -10.00
C VAL A 95 -11.23 0.88 -8.69
N LEU A 96 -11.80 -0.33 -8.71
CA LEU A 96 -11.93 -1.16 -7.52
C LEU A 96 -10.58 -1.67 -7.04
N ALA A 97 -9.67 -2.03 -7.94
CA ALA A 97 -8.29 -2.32 -7.59
C ALA A 97 -7.60 -1.13 -6.89
N HIS A 98 -7.82 0.10 -7.36
CA HIS A 98 -7.29 1.31 -6.70
C HIS A 98 -7.87 1.50 -5.29
N VAL A 99 -9.19 1.33 -5.13
CA VAL A 99 -9.88 1.44 -3.84
C VAL A 99 -9.36 0.37 -2.86
N PHE A 100 -9.30 -0.90 -3.26
CA PHE A 100 -8.82 -1.96 -2.40
C PHE A 100 -7.35 -1.82 -2.05
N GLY A 101 -6.52 -1.41 -3.02
CA GLY A 101 -5.13 -1.03 -2.76
C GLY A 101 -5.05 0.02 -1.65
N LEU A 102 -5.78 1.13 -1.78
CA LEU A 102 -5.82 2.19 -0.76
C LEU A 102 -6.27 1.68 0.61
N LEU A 103 -7.35 0.90 0.68
CA LEU A 103 -7.91 0.41 1.95
C LEU A 103 -6.96 -0.55 2.67
N VAL A 104 -6.39 -1.50 1.95
CA VAL A 104 -5.36 -2.40 2.47
C VAL A 104 -4.14 -1.60 2.92
N GLY A 105 -3.71 -0.63 2.11
CA GLY A 105 -2.66 0.31 2.45
C GLY A 105 -2.93 1.01 3.78
N LEU A 106 -4.11 1.61 3.96
CA LEU A 106 -4.51 2.30 5.19
C LEU A 106 -4.44 1.38 6.41
N ALA A 107 -4.89 0.13 6.27
CA ALA A 107 -4.82 -0.86 7.34
C ALA A 107 -3.36 -1.20 7.69
N LEU A 108 -2.54 -1.56 6.70
CA LEU A 108 -1.12 -1.87 6.89
C LEU A 108 -0.34 -0.67 7.46
N GLY A 109 -0.62 0.53 6.96
CA GLY A 109 -0.06 1.78 7.43
C GLY A 109 -0.39 2.03 8.90
N THR A 110 -1.65 1.83 9.30
CA THR A 110 -2.08 1.99 10.69
C THR A 110 -1.36 1.01 11.63
N VAL A 111 -1.16 -0.23 11.20
CA VAL A 111 -0.35 -1.22 11.93
C VAL A 111 1.10 -0.74 12.03
N LEU A 112 1.70 -0.34 10.91
CA LEU A 112 3.09 0.10 10.85
C LEU A 112 3.34 1.36 11.70
N GLY A 113 2.44 2.34 11.67
CA GLY A 113 2.49 3.55 12.47
C GLY A 113 2.26 3.34 13.97
N SER A 114 1.91 2.12 14.38
CA SER A 114 1.83 1.74 15.80
C SER A 114 3.17 1.30 16.39
N PHE A 115 4.17 1.04 15.55
CA PHE A 115 5.50 0.65 16.01
C PHE A 115 6.41 1.87 16.23
N PRO A 116 7.34 1.81 17.20
CA PRO A 116 8.35 2.85 17.37
C PRO A 116 9.23 2.99 16.12
N ARG A 117 9.56 4.22 15.72
CA ARG A 117 10.45 4.48 14.56
C ARG A 117 11.79 3.76 14.69
N ALA A 118 12.36 3.73 15.89
CA ALA A 118 13.63 3.04 16.17
C ALA A 118 13.61 1.55 15.80
N LEU A 119 12.47 0.86 15.94
CA LEU A 119 12.32 -0.54 15.55
C LEU A 119 12.31 -0.70 14.03
N ILE A 120 11.60 0.18 13.33
CA ILE A 120 11.47 0.18 11.86
C ILE A 120 12.81 0.54 11.21
N GLU A 121 13.53 1.51 11.77
CA GLU A 121 14.82 1.99 11.26
C GLU A 121 15.98 1.05 11.63
N HIS A 122 15.76 0.10 12.53
CA HIS A 122 16.80 -0.86 12.94
C HIS A 122 17.31 -1.66 11.73
N ARG A 123 18.64 -1.74 11.57
CA ARG A 123 19.30 -2.40 10.43
C ARG A 123 18.84 -3.85 10.24
N GLY A 124 18.64 -4.58 11.33
CA GLY A 124 18.13 -5.95 11.29
C GLY A 124 16.71 -6.05 10.75
N ALA A 125 15.82 -5.11 11.11
CA ALA A 125 14.45 -5.08 10.60
C ALA A 125 14.42 -4.72 9.12
N GLN A 126 15.26 -3.76 8.68
CA GLN A 126 15.42 -3.41 7.27
C GLN A 126 15.93 -4.58 6.43
N LEU A 127 16.95 -5.30 6.91
CA LEU A 127 17.49 -6.47 6.21
C LEU A 127 16.47 -7.60 6.16
N ALA A 128 15.83 -7.93 7.28
CA ALA A 128 14.81 -8.97 7.33
C ALA A 128 13.64 -8.64 6.38
N ALA A 129 13.11 -7.41 6.41
CA ALA A 129 12.04 -6.99 5.52
C ALA A 129 12.46 -7.00 4.04
N GLY A 130 13.69 -6.56 3.74
CA GLY A 130 14.25 -6.60 2.39
C GLY A 130 14.42 -8.03 1.86
N LEU A 131 14.90 -8.96 2.69
CA LEU A 131 15.04 -10.37 2.33
C LEU A 131 13.68 -11.03 2.10
N VAL A 132 12.69 -10.74 2.95
CA VAL A 132 11.31 -11.22 2.75
C VAL A 132 10.72 -10.67 1.45
N ALA A 133 10.89 -9.37 1.18
CA ALA A 133 10.45 -8.75 -0.06
C ALA A 133 11.10 -9.41 -1.30
N ALA A 134 12.41 -9.63 -1.25
CA ALA A 134 13.15 -10.30 -2.33
C ALA A 134 12.71 -11.77 -2.51
N ALA A 135 12.50 -12.50 -1.40
CA ALA A 135 12.04 -13.89 -1.43
C ALA A 135 10.62 -14.01 -2.00
N LEU A 136 9.71 -13.11 -1.64
CA LEU A 136 8.36 -13.06 -2.20
C LEU A 136 8.42 -12.83 -3.71
N LEU A 137 9.17 -11.82 -4.17
CA LEU A 137 9.35 -11.57 -5.59
C LEU A 137 9.95 -12.80 -6.30
N ALA A 138 11.03 -13.37 -5.77
CA ALA A 138 11.67 -14.54 -6.35
C ALA A 138 10.72 -15.74 -6.44
N SER A 139 9.92 -15.99 -5.39
CA SER A 139 8.93 -17.08 -5.39
C SER A 139 7.85 -16.89 -6.46
N CYS A 140 7.36 -15.66 -6.67
CA CYS A 140 6.41 -15.37 -7.75
C CYS A 140 7.00 -15.67 -9.12
N TRP A 141 8.26 -15.30 -9.37
CA TRP A 141 8.93 -15.60 -10.63
C TRP A 141 9.19 -17.10 -10.81
N LEU A 142 9.56 -17.81 -9.76
CA LEU A 142 9.77 -19.26 -9.82
C LEU A 142 8.48 -19.99 -10.21
N VAL A 143 7.34 -19.67 -9.59
CA VAL A 143 6.05 -20.30 -9.89
C VAL A 143 5.62 -20.07 -11.36
N VAL A 144 5.95 -18.92 -11.94
CA VAL A 144 5.64 -18.62 -13.35
C VAL A 144 6.57 -19.33 -14.32
N LEU A 145 7.81 -19.61 -13.90
CA LEU A 145 8.84 -20.24 -14.75
C LEU A 145 8.81 -21.78 -14.70
N THR A 146 8.09 -22.38 -13.74
CA THR A 146 7.89 -23.83 -13.60
C THR A 146 6.54 -24.26 -14.14
#